data_AF-A0A0G0RFF8-F1
#
_entry.id   AF-A0A0G0RFF8-F1
#
_cell.length_a   1.000
_cell.length_b   1.000
_cell.length_c   1.000
_cell.angle_alpha   90.00
_cell.angle_beta   90.00
_cell.angle_gamma   90.00
#
_symmetry.space_group_name_H-M   'P 1'
#
loop_
_entity.id
_entity.type
_entity.pdbx_description
1 polymer ?
#
loop_
_entity_poly.entity_id
_entity_poly.type
_entity_poly.pdbx_seq_one_letter_code
_entity_poly.pdbx_strand_id
1 'polypeptide(L)' 'MITLVLLALYGIIILTFLIVSFFIIYHLVTYSINSELKIIMLFLFVVVTAGLLISNLALFFSIDWNNLIADFLP' A
#
# COMPACT_ATOMS: atom_id res chain seq x y z
N MET A 1 7.29 -23.07 -0.31
CA MET A 1 8.41 -22.24 0.21
C MET A 1 8.51 -20.90 -0.50
N ILE A 2 8.44 -20.86 -1.84
CA ILE A 2 8.52 -19.61 -2.60
C ILE A 2 7.39 -18.62 -2.25
N THR A 3 6.17 -19.11 -2.04
CA THR A 3 5.03 -18.29 -1.57
C THR A 3 5.32 -17.54 -0.27
N LEU A 4 6.04 -18.16 0.67
CA LEU A 4 6.41 -17.53 1.93
C LEU A 4 7.43 -16.41 1.72
N VAL A 5 8.37 -16.59 0.79
CA VAL A 5 9.34 -15.56 0.40
C VAL A 5 8.62 -14.37 -0.24
N LEU A 6 7.69 -14.63 -1.17
CA LEU A 6 6.89 -13.57 -1.79
C LEU A 6 6.03 -12.83 -0.77
N LEU A 7 5.40 -13.54 0.16
CA LEU A 7 4.62 -12.94 1.23
C LEU A 7 5.49 -12.02 2.12
N ALA A 8 6.72 -12.46 2.45
CA ALA A 8 7.64 -11.64 3.23
C ALA A 8 8.08 -10.37 2.49
N LEU A 9 8.44 -10.49 1.20
CA LEU A 9 8.80 -9.34 0.37
C LEU A 9 7.63 -8.37 0.21
N TYR A 10 6.44 -8.90 -0.05
CA TYR A 10 5.23 -8.08 -0.14
C TYR A 10 4.91 -7.39 1.20
N GLY A 11 5.11 -8.08 2.32
CA GLY A 11 4.98 -7.50 3.66
C GLY A 11 5.91 -6.30 3.88
N ILE A 12 7.16 -6.35 3.40
CA ILE A 12 8.09 -5.21 3.45
C ILE A 12 7.55 -4.04 2.63
N ILE A 13 7.03 -4.30 1.42
CA ILE A 13 6.43 -3.26 0.57
C ILE A 13 5.25 -2.59 1.27
N ILE A 14 4.35 -3.38 1.88
CA ILE A 14 3.22 -2.85 2.64
C ILE A 14 3.70 -2.01 3.83
N LEU A 15 4.71 -2.47 4.57
CA LEU A 15 5.26 -1.72 5.69
C LEU A 15 5.86 -0.39 5.24
N THR A 16 6.67 -0.38 4.18
CA THR A 16 7.23 0.86 3.61
C THR A 16 6.12 1.80 3.15
N PHE A 17 5.08 1.28 2.49
CA PHE A 17 3.92 2.05 2.07
C PHE A 17 3.22 2.72 3.26
N LEU A 18 3.03 2.01 4.37
CA LEU A 18 2.42 2.56 5.59
C LEU A 18 3.29 3.66 6.21
N ILE A 19 4.61 3.46 6.29
CA ILE A 19 5.55 4.45 6.82
C ILE A 19 5.53 5.73 5.97
N VAL A 20 5.58 5.59 4.64
CA VAL A 20 5.51 6.74 3.72
C VAL A 20 4.16 7.44 3.84
N SER A 21 3.07 6.69 3.92
CA SER A 21 1.72 7.27 4.10
C SER A 21 1.61 8.06 5.40
N PHE A 22 2.19 7.56 6.50
CA PHE A 22 2.25 8.29 7.77
C PHE A 22 3.05 9.59 7.63
N PHE A 23 4.20 9.56 6.95
CA PHE A 23 5.00 10.76 6.70
C PHE A 23 4.25 11.79 5.86
N ILE A 24 3.52 11.36 4.84
CA ILE A 24 2.70 12.26 4.00
C ILE A 24 1.58 12.88 4.83
N ILE A 25 0.87 12.10 5.65
CA ILE A 25 -0.18 12.61 6.54
C ILE A 25 0.40 13.64 7.52
N TYR A 26 1.53 13.32 8.15
CA TYR A 26 2.25 14.26 9.02
C TYR A 26 2.57 15.56 8.28
N HIS A 27 3.13 15.45 7.07
CA HIS A 27 3.48 16.62 6.27
C HIS A 27 2.25 17.48 5.92
N LEU A 28 1.16 16.85 5.47
CA LEU A 28 -0.11 17.53 5.16
C LEU A 28 -0.70 18.23 6.38
N VAL A 29 -0.65 17.60 7.55
CA VAL A 29 -1.23 18.16 8.77
C VAL A 29 -0.40 19.34 9.30
N THR A 30 0.94 19.22 9.27
CA THR A 30 1.86 20.19 9.88
C THR A 30 2.20 21.37 8.97
N TYR A 31 2.36 21.15 7.66
CA TYR A 31 2.88 22.18 6.74
C TYR A 31 1.80 22.79 5.83
N SER A 32 0.54 22.44 6.01
CA SER A 32 -0.57 23.05 5.28
C SER A 32 -0.70 24.55 5.63
N ILE A 33 -0.58 25.41 4.61
CA ILE A 33 -0.83 26.86 4.74
C ILE A 33 -2.34 27.18 4.76
N ASN A 34 -3.17 26.40 4.06
CA ASN A 34 -4.62 26.61 3.97
C ASN A 34 -5.38 25.50 4.72
N SER A 35 -6.06 25.88 5.81
CA SER A 35 -6.75 24.95 6.72
C SER A 35 -7.96 24.23 6.10
N GLU A 36 -8.65 24.85 5.14
CA GLU A 36 -9.78 24.23 4.46
C GLU A 36 -9.31 23.17 3.45
N LEU A 37 -8.32 23.54 2.63
CA LEU A 37 -7.71 22.60 1.67
C LEU A 37 -7.03 21.43 2.36
N LYS A 38 -6.46 21.65 3.56
CA LYS A 38 -5.87 20.58 4.39
C LYS A 38 -6.83 19.41 4.62
N ILE A 39 -8.06 19.71 5.04
CA ILE A 39 -9.03 18.70 5.44
C ILE A 39 -9.46 17.89 4.21
N ILE A 40 -9.74 18.58 3.11
CA ILE A 40 -10.14 17.94 1.85
C ILE A 40 -9.02 17.04 1.33
N MET A 41 -7.78 17.54 1.28
CA MET A 41 -6.62 16.78 0.81
C MET A 41 -6.29 15.60 1.72
N LEU A 42 -6.39 15.77 3.04
CA LEU A 42 -6.18 14.69 3.99
C LEU A 42 -7.24 13.59 3.82
N PHE A 43 -8.52 13.97 3.72
CA PHE A 43 -9.61 13.01 3.51
C PHE A 43 -9.43 12.24 2.20
N LEU A 44 -9.17 12.95 1.10
CA LEU A 44 -8.94 12.34 -0.20
C LEU A 44 -7.73 11.41 -0.17
N PHE A 45 -6.61 11.86 0.42
CA PHE A 45 -5.40 11.04 0.55
C PHE A 45 -5.69 9.76 1.34
N VAL A 46 -6.32 9.85 2.51
CA VAL A 46 -6.60 8.68 3.36
C VAL A 46 -7.54 7.70 2.66
N VAL A 47 -8.64 8.18 2.07
CA VAL A 47 -9.63 7.31 1.42
C VAL A 47 -9.03 6.61 0.20
N VAL A 48 -8.36 7.35 -0.67
CA VAL A 48 -7.75 6.79 -1.89
C VAL A 48 -6.62 5.82 -1.52
N THR A 49 -5.75 6.19 -0.58
CA THR A 49 -4.63 5.35 -0.15
C THR A 49 -5.11 4.06 0.52
N ALA A 50 -6.15 4.14 1.36
CA ALA A 50 -6.77 2.96 1.97
C ALA A 50 -7.41 2.06 0.91
N GLY A 51 -8.14 2.64 -0.06
CA GLY A 51 -8.72 1.90 -1.18
C GLY A 51 -7.67 1.19 -2.01
N LEU A 52 -6.56 1.85 -2.33
CA LEU A 52 -5.43 1.28 -3.05
C LEU A 52 -4.76 0.14 -2.29
N LEU A 53 -4.57 0.30 -0.98
CA LEU A 53 -3.98 -0.72 -0.11
C LEU A 53 -4.85 -1.97 -0.05
N ILE A 54 -6.14 -1.81 0.22
CA ILE A 54 -7.10 -2.93 0.29
C ILE A 54 -7.18 -3.64 -1.06
N SER A 55 -7.26 -2.88 -2.16
CA SER A 55 -7.32 -3.45 -3.51
C SER A 55 -6.05 -4.24 -3.84
N ASN A 56 -4.87 -3.71 -3.49
CA ASN A 56 -3.60 -4.40 -3.71
C ASN A 56 -3.50 -5.68 -2.87
N LEU A 57 -3.93 -5.64 -1.60
CA LEU A 57 -3.98 -6.83 -0.75
C LEU A 57 -4.91 -7.89 -1.34
N ALA A 58 -6.11 -7.51 -1.77
CA ALA A 58 -7.06 -8.42 -2.40
C ALA A 58 -6.47 -9.06 -3.66
N LEU A 59 -5.82 -8.27 -4.52
CA LEU A 59 -5.14 -8.76 -5.72
C LEU A 59 -4.02 -9.75 -5.36
N PHE A 60 -3.18 -9.42 -4.38
CA PHE A 60 -2.09 -10.31 -3.96
C PHE A 60 -2.59 -11.67 -3.48
N PHE A 61 -3.67 -11.70 -2.68
CA PHE A 61 -4.26 -12.95 -2.21
C PHE A 61 -5.13 -13.68 -3.25
N SER A 62 -5.50 -13.02 -4.34
CA SER A 62 -6.25 -13.64 -5.45
C SER A 62 -5.37 -14.43 -6.42
N ILE A 63 -4.06 -14.19 -6.41
CA ILE A 63 -3.10 -14.83 -7.33
C ILE A 63 -2.67 -16.19 -6.80
N ASP A 64 -2.72 -17.22 -7.65
CA ASP A 64 -2.06 -18.49 -7.39
C ASP A 64 -0.56 -18.40 -7.71
N TRP A 65 0.19 -17.97 -6.71
CA TRP A 65 1.64 -17.79 -6.82
C TRP A 65 2.41 -19.07 -7.11
N ASN A 66 1.88 -20.24 -6.75
CA ASN A 66 2.58 -21.50 -7.01
C ASN A 66 2.50 -21.85 -8.49
N ASN A 67 1.31 -21.77 -9.07
CA ASN A 67 1.10 -22.04 -10.49
C ASN A 67 1.80 -20.99 -11.36
N LEU A 68 1.68 -19.69 -11.03
CA LEU A 68 2.29 -18.62 -11.81
C LEU A 68 3.82 -18.72 -11.88
N ILE A 69 4.46 -19.17 -10.80
CA ILE A 69 5.92 -19.34 -10.76
C ILE A 69 6.35 -20.65 -11.42
N ALA A 70 5.58 -21.72 -11.25
CA ALA A 70 5.83 -22.99 -11.94
C ALA A 70 5.77 -22.86 -13.46
N ASP A 71 4.89 -21.99 -13.98
CA ASP A 71 4.84 -21.68 -15.42
C ASP A 71 6.05 -20.84 -15.90
N PHE A 72 6.70 -20.09 -14.99
CA PHE A 72 7.80 -19.18 -15.31
C PHE A 72 9.20 -19.78 -15.14
N LEU A 73 9.36 -20.76 -14.24
CA LEU A 73 10.61 -21.46 -13.96
C LEU A 73 10.41 -22.94 -14.35
N PRO A 74 10.92 -23.38 -15.52
CA PRO A 74 10.80 -24.77 -15.95
C PRO A 74 11.53 -25.76 -15.02
#